data_AF-A0A6V7WPJ5-F1
#
_entry.id   AF-A0A6V7WPJ5-F1
#
_cell.length_a   1.000
_cell.length_b   1.000
_cell.length_c   1.000
_cell.angle_alpha   90.00
_cell.angle_beta   90.00
_cell.angle_gamma   90.00
#
_symmetry.space_group_name_H-M   'P 1'
#
loop_
_entity.id
_entity.type
_entity.pdbx_description
1 polymer ?
#
loop_
_entity_poly.entity_id
_entity_poly.type
_entity_poly.pdbx_seq_one_letter_code
_entity_poly.pdbx_strand_id
1 'polypeptide(L)' 'GLIEPMVIGDVTAPVLRIVTIRGKQDEIIEEQFLCVQYHKLLVKEISEIFIEIRTSSGTLMPFQYGTCTLTLHFKKASYF' A
#
# COMPACT_ATOMS: atom_id res chain seq x y z
N GLY A 1 10.68 -5.45 8.63
CA GLY A 1 9.61 -4.80 7.86
C GLY A 1 9.01 -3.68 8.69
N LEU A 2 8.38 -2.69 8.07
CA LEU A 2 7.79 -1.53 8.77
C LEU A 2 6.57 -1.92 9.63
N ILE A 3 5.78 -2.90 9.16
CA ILE A 3 4.53 -3.38 9.76
C ILE A 3 4.54 -4.91 9.88
N GLU A 4 3.60 -5.46 10.65
CA GLU A 4 3.38 -6.91 10.74
C GLU A 4 3.05 -7.50 9.36
N PRO A 5 3.77 -8.55 8.91
CA PRO A 5 3.41 -9.27 7.70
C PRO A 5 2.07 -9.98 7.85
N MET A 6 1.31 -10.04 6.75
CA MET A 6 0.06 -10.79 6.68
C MET A 6 0.10 -11.83 5.54
N VAL A 7 -0.69 -12.89 5.69
CA VAL A 7 -0.83 -13.92 4.65
C VAL A 7 -1.75 -13.42 3.56
N ILE A 8 -1.30 -13.47 2.30
CA ILE A 8 -2.03 -13.06 1.11
C ILE A 8 -1.84 -14.14 0.05
N GLY A 9 -2.88 -14.91 -0.21
CA GLY A 9 -2.76 -16.10 -1.06
C GLY A 9 -1.78 -17.10 -0.45
N ASP A 10 -0.70 -17.38 -1.17
CA ASP A 10 0.38 -18.29 -0.80
C ASP A 10 1.66 -17.57 -0.29
N VAL A 11 1.63 -16.24 -0.16
CA VAL A 11 2.77 -15.44 0.31
C VAL A 11 2.50 -14.73 1.64
N THR A 12 3.56 -14.46 2.40
CA THR A 12 3.52 -13.64 3.62
C THR A 12 4.30 -12.35 3.36
N ALA A 13 3.63 -11.20 3.44
CA ALA A 13 4.24 -9.90 3.13
C ALA A 13 3.69 -8.74 3.98
N PRO A 14 4.49 -7.71 4.26
CA PRO A 14 4.03 -6.50 4.95
C PRO A 14 3.24 -5.60 3.99
N VAL A 15 1.92 -5.76 3.94
CA VAL A 15 1.05 -5.05 2.99
C VAL A 15 0.29 -3.90 3.65
N LEU A 16 0.46 -2.69 3.08
CA LEU A 16 -0.21 -1.48 3.55
C LEU A 16 -1.68 -1.46 3.15
N ARG A 17 -2.02 -1.86 1.92
CA ARG A 17 -3.39 -1.87 1.42
C ARG A 17 -3.50 -2.74 0.16
N ILE A 18 -4.58 -3.50 0.05
CA ILE A 18 -5.02 -4.12 -1.20
C ILE A 18 -6.20 -3.28 -1.72
N VAL A 19 -6.15 -2.90 -2.99
CA VAL A 19 -7.22 -2.15 -3.66
C VAL A 19 -7.68 -2.86 -4.91
N THR A 20 -8.96 -2.68 -5.24
CA THR A 20 -9.50 -3.13 -6.52
C THR A 20 -9.44 -1.97 -7.49
N ILE A 21 -8.72 -2.15 -8.59
CA ILE A 21 -8.70 -1.20 -9.69
C ILE A 21 -9.88 -1.52 -10.61
N ARG A 22 -10.59 -0.48 -11.04
CA ARG A 22 -11.71 -0.58 -12.00
C ARG A 22 -11.32 0.10 -13.30
N GLY A 23 -12.07 -0.21 -14.35
CA GLY A 23 -11.94 0.41 -15.67
C GLY A 23 -11.40 -0.53 -16.74
N LYS A 24 -11.53 -0.12 -17.98
CA LYS A 24 -11.13 -0.89 -19.17
C LYS A 24 -9.74 -0.50 -19.63
N GLN A 25 -9.15 -1.34 -20.49
CA GLN A 25 -7.92 -1.00 -21.19
C GLN A 25 -8.12 0.33 -21.96
N ASP A 26 -7.12 1.20 -21.88
CA ASP A 26 -7.08 2.55 -22.48
C ASP A 26 -8.03 3.60 -21.86
N GLU A 27 -8.72 3.26 -20.76
CA GLU A 27 -9.51 4.22 -20.00
C GLU A 27 -8.62 4.97 -19.00
N ILE A 28 -8.77 6.30 -18.90
CA ILE A 28 -8.16 7.07 -17.83
C ILE A 28 -9.10 6.99 -16.63
N ILE A 29 -8.67 6.29 -15.58
CA ILE A 29 -9.42 6.17 -14.35
C ILE A 29 -8.76 7.01 -13.26
N GLU A 30 -9.55 7.84 -12.60
CA GLU A 30 -9.18 8.51 -11.36
C GLU A 30 -9.87 7.80 -10.19
N GLU A 31 -9.08 7.19 -9.30
CA GLU A 31 -9.57 6.50 -8.11
C GLU A 31 -8.89 7.08 -6.87
N GLN A 32 -9.69 7.44 -5.87
CA GLN A 32 -9.20 7.99 -4.61
C GLN A 32 -9.63 7.12 -3.43
N PHE A 33 -8.66 6.76 -2.62
CA PHE A 33 -8.86 5.88 -1.47
C PHE A 33 -8.84 6.67 -0.15
N LEU A 34 -9.99 7.26 0.22
CA LEU A 34 -10.10 8.22 1.33
C LEU A 34 -10.00 7.61 2.74
N CYS A 35 -10.40 6.35 2.94
CA CYS A 35 -10.35 5.72 4.25
C CYS A 35 -8.91 5.32 4.59
N VAL A 36 -8.31 5.98 5.58
CA VAL A 36 -6.95 5.69 6.07
C VAL A 36 -6.94 4.39 6.85
N GLN A 37 -6.04 3.47 6.49
CA GLN A 37 -5.82 2.21 7.21
C GLN A 37 -4.55 2.33 8.03
N TYR A 38 -4.70 2.27 9.36
CA TYR A 38 -3.57 2.30 10.28
C TYR A 38 -3.07 0.90 10.57
N HIS A 39 -1.74 0.74 10.53
CA HIS A 39 -1.04 -0.48 10.90
C HIS A 39 -0.13 -0.21 12.08
N LYS A 40 0.08 -1.22 12.93
CA LYS A 40 1.09 -1.12 13.99
C LYS A 40 2.47 -1.12 13.37
N LEU A 41 3.27 -0.13 13.74
CA LEU A 41 4.68 -0.08 13.35
C LEU A 41 5.49 -1.00 14.25
N LEU A 42 6.36 -1.79 13.64
CA LEU A 42 7.28 -2.69 14.35
C LEU A 42 8.56 -1.99 14.83
N VAL A 43 8.80 -0.79 14.32
CA VAL A 43 10.01 0.02 14.57
C VAL A 43 9.64 1.35 15.20
N LYS A 44 10.54 1.89 16.02
CA LYS A 44 10.39 3.19 16.68
C LYS A 44 10.98 4.35 15.86
N GLU A 45 11.99 4.05 15.07
CA GLU A 45 12.72 5.01 14.23
C GLU A 45 12.72 4.50 12.79
N ILE A 46 12.55 5.43 11.84
CA ILE A 46 12.45 5.13 10.41
C ILE A 46 13.37 6.11 9.69
N SER A 47 14.43 5.60 9.06
CA SER A 47 15.32 6.41 8.22
C SER A 47 14.78 6.56 6.79
N GLU A 48 14.22 5.47 6.25
CA GLU A 48 13.79 5.39 4.87
C GLU A 48 12.63 4.39 4.73
N ILE A 49 11.74 4.63 3.76
CA ILE A 49 10.61 3.75 3.45
C ILE A 49 10.62 3.46 1.95
N PHE A 50 10.81 2.19 1.61
CA PHE A 50 10.62 1.70 0.26
C PHE A 50 9.19 1.19 0.08
N ILE A 51 8.54 1.61 -1.00
CA ILE A 51 7.16 1.25 -1.30
C ILE A 51 7.11 0.76 -2.72
N GLU A 52 6.55 -0.43 -2.89
CA GLU A 52 6.30 -1.02 -4.18
C GLU A 52 4.80 -1.20 -4.35
N ILE A 53 4.31 -0.85 -5.54
CA ILE A 53 2.95 -1.16 -5.94
C ILE A 53 3.04 -2.41 -6.80
N ARG A 54 2.36 -3.47 -6.36
CA ARG A 54 2.38 -4.78 -7.00
C ARG A 54 0.97 -5.18 -7.44
N THR A 55 0.90 -5.95 -8.51
CA THR A 55 -0.33 -6.60 -8.97
C THR A 55 -0.75 -7.69 -7.99
N SER A 56 -1.97 -8.21 -8.14
CA SER A 56 -2.44 -9.35 -7.33
C SER A 56 -1.62 -10.63 -7.54
N SER A 57 -0.88 -10.74 -8.64
CA SER A 57 0.07 -11.84 -8.89
C SER A 57 1.48 -11.56 -8.33
N GLY A 58 1.66 -10.46 -7.59
CA GLY A 58 2.93 -10.10 -6.95
C GLY A 58 3.97 -9.47 -7.86
N THR A 59 3.68 -9.28 -9.15
CA THR A 59 4.58 -8.57 -10.08
C THR A 59 4.53 -7.06 -9.84
N LEU A 60 5.61 -6.33 -10.17
CA LEU A 60 5.57 -4.87 -10.11
C LEU A 60 4.47 -4.33 -11.03
N MET A 61 3.70 -3.36 -10.53
CA MET A 61 2.63 -2.74 -11.30
C MET A 61 3.22 -2.07 -12.56
N PRO A 62 2.80 -2.46 -13.78
CA PRO A 62 3.38 -1.95 -15.02
C PRO A 62 2.80 -0.58 -15.37
N PHE A 63 3.13 0.45 -14.59
CA PHE A 63 2.71 1.82 -14.87
C PHE A 63 3.23 2.25 -16.25
N GLN A 64 2.31 2.49 -17.19
CA GLN A 64 2.66 2.97 -18.53
C GLN A 64 2.59 4.51 -18.61
N TYR A 65 1.58 5.10 -17.98
CA TYR A 65 1.33 6.54 -17.95
C TYR A 65 0.46 6.91 -16.73
N GLY A 66 0.45 8.19 -16.36
CA GLY A 66 -0.32 8.71 -15.23
C GLY A 66 0.51 9.01 -13.98
N THR A 67 -0.17 9.42 -12.92
CA THR A 67 0.45 9.83 -11.65
C THR A 67 -0.16 9.03 -10.51
N CYS A 68 0.69 8.48 -9.63
CA CYS A 68 0.25 7.89 -8.38
C CYS A 68 0.75 8.77 -7.22
N THR A 69 -0.18 9.25 -6.41
CA THR A 69 0.13 9.99 -5.19
C THR A 69 -0.17 9.12 -3.98
N LEU A 70 0.84 8.91 -3.15
CA LEU A 70 0.70 8.20 -1.89
C LEU A 70 0.98 9.13 -0.72
N THR A 71 0.10 9.11 0.28
CA THR A 71 0.29 9.86 1.52
C THR A 71 0.33 8.88 2.70
N LEU A 72 1.45 8.87 3.43
CA LEU A 72 1.60 8.08 4.64
C LEU A 72 1.24 8.90 5.88
N HIS A 73 0.33 8.39 6.69
CA HIS A 73 -0.11 9.03 7.93
C HIS A 73 0.55 8.34 9.12
N PHE A 74 1.40 9.07 9.84
CA PHE A 74 1.98 8.60 11.10
C PHE A 74 1.19 9.18 12.27
N LYS A 75 0.60 8.29 13.08
CA LYS A 75 -0.12 8.66 14.30
C LYS A 75 0.53 7.96 15.47
N LYS A 76 0.83 8.71 16.54
CA LYS A 76 1.26 8.11 17.80
C LYS A 76 0.13 7.22 18.33
N ALA A 77 0.45 5.97 18.64
CA ALA A 77 -0.53 5.07 19.25
C ALA A 77 -1.07 5.73 20.53
N SER A 78 -2.40 5.79 20.64
CA SER A 78 -3.04 6.17 21.89
C SER A 78 -2.74 5.07 22.91
N TYR A 79 -2.05 5.42 23.99
CA TYR A 79 -1.96 4.53 25.14
C TYR A 79 -3.36 4.47 25.75
N PHE A 80 -3.93 3.26 25.79
CA PHE A 80 -5.04 2.95 26.70
C PHE A 80 -4.43 2.38 27.98
#